data_AF-A0A2M7R1D1-F1
#
_entry.id   AF-A0A2M7R1D1-F1
#
_cell.length_a   1.000
_cell.length_b   1.000
_cell.length_c   1.000
_cell.angle_alpha   90.00
_cell.angle_beta   90.00
_cell.angle_gamma   90.00
#
_symmetry.space_group_name_H-M   'P 1'
#
loop_
_entity.id
_entity.type
_entity.pdbx_description
1 polymer ?
#
loop_
_entity_poly.entity_id
_entity_poly.type
_entity_poly.pdbx_seq_one_letter_code
_entity_poly.pdbx_strand_id
1 'polypeptide(L)'
;WYLEVGQGMEKTQRIANEKRAYTLTDRGTWLATKDKDKLEMIIVLEGDPILFNQYGVMAVNPQKHKHVKYKESMEFVNWLISKEGQQAIGSFKDKNGNPLFIPNAK
;
A
#
# COMPACT_ATOMS: atom_id res chain seq x y z
N TRP A 1 -22.79 15.10 4.10
CA TRP A 1 -22.60 13.83 3.37
C TRP A 1 -21.21 13.23 3.58
N TYR A 2 -20.30 13.91 4.31
CA TYR A 2 -19.01 13.39 4.74
C TYR A 2 -19.01 13.18 6.26
N LEU A 3 -18.35 12.12 6.73
CA LEU A 3 -18.13 11.83 8.14
C LEU A 3 -16.64 11.58 8.36
N GLU A 4 -16.02 12.42 9.17
CA GLU A 4 -14.65 12.18 9.63
C GLU A 4 -14.68 11.24 10.84
N VAL A 5 -13.87 10.17 10.79
CA VAL A 5 -13.79 9.17 11.85
C VAL A 5 -12.68 9.48 12.86
N GLY A 6 -11.60 10.16 12.45
CA GLY A 6 -10.46 10.49 13.32
C GLY A 6 -9.69 9.26 13.84
N GLN A 7 -9.82 8.12 13.16
CA GLN A 7 -9.18 6.85 13.56
C GLN A 7 -8.51 6.16 12.36
N GLY A 8 -7.74 5.11 12.63
CA GLY A 8 -7.08 4.31 11.59
C GLY A 8 -8.05 3.63 10.61
N MET A 9 -7.50 3.17 9.49
CA MET A 9 -8.26 2.64 8.36
C MET A 9 -9.10 1.41 8.72
N GLU A 10 -8.62 0.52 9.59
CA GLU A 10 -9.39 -0.64 10.06
C GLU A 10 -10.71 -0.23 10.74
N LYS A 11 -10.66 0.77 11.64
CA LYS A 11 -11.85 1.26 12.36
C LYS A 11 -12.78 2.01 11.43
N THR A 12 -12.24 2.77 10.49
CA THR A 12 -13.01 3.47 9.47
C THR A 12 -13.82 2.49 8.61
N GLN A 13 -13.24 1.35 8.22
CA GLN A 13 -13.99 0.30 7.50
C GLN A 13 -15.12 -0.30 8.33
N ARG A 14 -14.91 -0.55 9.63
CA ARG A 14 -15.98 -1.05 10.52
C ARG A 14 -17.13 -0.07 10.63
N ILE A 15 -16.83 1.22 10.82
CA ILE A 15 -17.85 2.27 10.91
C ILE A 15 -18.60 2.43 9.59
N ALA A 16 -17.91 2.37 8.45
CA ALA A 16 -18.55 2.39 7.14
C ALA A 16 -19.51 1.21 6.96
N ASN A 17 -19.09 0.01 7.39
CA ASN A 17 -19.90 -1.20 7.36
C ASN A 17 -21.17 -1.05 8.21
N GLU A 18 -21.03 -0.66 9.48
CA GLU A 18 -22.15 -0.44 10.41
C GLU A 18 -23.13 0.62 9.89
N LYS A 19 -22.62 1.69 9.28
CA LYS A 19 -23.43 2.78 8.74
C LYS A 19 -23.99 2.50 7.35
N ARG A 20 -23.65 1.37 6.72
CA ARG A 20 -23.98 1.06 5.32
C ARG A 20 -23.56 2.19 4.38
N ALA A 21 -22.36 2.70 4.59
CA ALA A 21 -21.79 3.82 3.86
C ALA A 21 -20.60 3.38 2.98
N TYR A 22 -20.20 4.25 2.07
CA TYR A 22 -18.99 4.07 1.28
C TYR A 22 -17.76 4.58 2.04
N THR A 23 -16.62 3.92 1.85
CA THR A 23 -15.30 4.43 2.25
C THR A 23 -14.27 4.10 1.17
N LEU A 24 -13.32 5.02 0.97
CA LEU A 24 -12.09 4.70 0.24
C LEU A 24 -11.13 4.02 1.22
N THR A 25 -10.45 2.97 0.79
CA THR A 25 -9.46 2.22 1.59
C THR A 25 -8.38 1.66 0.69
N ASP A 26 -7.18 1.46 1.22
CA ASP A 26 -6.15 0.69 0.53
C ASP A 26 -6.47 -0.82 0.56
N ARG A 27 -5.94 -1.54 -0.43
CA ARG A 27 -6.19 -2.98 -0.61
C ARG A 27 -5.62 -3.83 0.52
N GLY A 28 -4.47 -3.45 1.07
CA GLY A 28 -3.84 -4.18 2.17
C GLY A 28 -4.74 -4.21 3.40
N THR A 29 -5.24 -3.05 3.81
CA THR A 29 -6.17 -2.95 4.93
C THR A 29 -7.47 -3.70 4.63
N TRP A 30 -8.07 -3.56 3.45
CA TRP A 30 -9.29 -4.30 3.07
C TRP A 30 -9.14 -5.82 3.21
N LEU A 31 -8.05 -6.38 2.69
CA LEU A 31 -7.79 -7.82 2.75
C LEU A 31 -7.49 -8.30 4.19
N ALA A 32 -6.88 -7.46 5.01
CA ALA A 32 -6.60 -7.77 6.41
C ALA A 32 -7.87 -7.77 7.29
N THR A 33 -8.86 -6.94 6.96
CA THR A 33 -10.06 -6.72 7.79
C THR A 33 -11.28 -7.49 7.32
N LYS A 34 -11.54 -7.63 6.01
CA LYS A 34 -12.83 -8.12 5.49
C LYS A 34 -13.29 -9.44 6.11
N ASP A 35 -12.39 -10.43 6.18
CA ASP A 35 -12.72 -11.78 6.68
C ASP A 35 -12.61 -11.84 8.20
N LYS A 36 -11.62 -11.13 8.75
CA LYS A 36 -11.37 -11.06 10.19
C LYS A 36 -12.55 -10.47 10.94
N ASP A 37 -13.12 -9.39 10.39
CA ASP A 37 -14.18 -8.60 11.00
C ASP A 37 -15.55 -8.89 10.40
N LYS A 38 -15.63 -9.81 9.43
CA LYS A 38 -16.86 -10.22 8.73
C LYS A 38 -17.63 -9.02 8.17
N LEU A 39 -16.91 -8.15 7.45
CA LEU A 39 -17.51 -6.99 6.82
C LEU A 39 -18.47 -7.44 5.71
N GLU A 40 -19.68 -6.87 5.68
CA GLU A 40 -20.72 -7.12 4.67
C GLU A 40 -20.58 -6.19 3.44
N MET A 41 -19.77 -5.14 3.56
CA MET A 41 -19.45 -4.25 2.44
C MET A 41 -18.76 -5.01 1.30
N ILE A 42 -18.91 -4.49 0.08
CA ILE A 42 -18.26 -5.02 -1.12
C ILE A 42 -17.41 -3.96 -1.79
N ILE A 43 -16.46 -4.39 -2.63
CA ILE A 43 -15.75 -3.48 -3.52
C ILE A 43 -16.72 -3.04 -4.63
N VAL A 44 -16.92 -1.73 -4.75
CA VAL A 44 -17.77 -1.15 -5.80
C VAL A 44 -16.97 -0.46 -6.91
N LEU A 45 -15.68 -0.18 -6.67
CA LEU A 45 -14.76 0.44 -7.63
C LEU A 45 -13.32 0.04 -7.30
N GLU A 46 -12.58 -0.45 -8.30
CA GLU A 46 -11.15 -0.72 -8.24
C GLU A 46 -10.51 -0.64 -9.63
N GLY A 47 -9.19 -0.49 -9.70
CA GLY A 47 -8.43 -0.57 -10.96
C GLY A 47 -8.31 0.73 -11.76
N ASP A 48 -9.03 1.79 -11.38
CA ASP A 48 -8.86 3.11 -12.00
C ASP A 48 -7.43 3.64 -11.72
N PRO A 49 -6.68 4.11 -12.74
CA PRO A 49 -5.33 4.66 -12.57
C PRO A 49 -5.24 5.79 -11.53
N ILE A 50 -6.32 6.55 -11.28
CA ILE A 50 -6.33 7.59 -10.24
C ILE A 50 -6.22 7.01 -8.83
N LEU A 51 -6.58 5.74 -8.65
CA LEU A 51 -6.49 5.02 -7.39
C LEU A 51 -5.12 4.39 -7.16
N PHE A 52 -4.18 4.50 -8.11
CA PHE A 52 -2.85 3.92 -7.96
C PHE A 52 -2.05 4.69 -6.92
N ASN A 53 -1.74 4.02 -5.82
CA ASN A 53 -0.86 4.54 -4.77
C ASN A 53 0.61 4.26 -5.14
N GLN A 54 1.23 5.17 -5.88
CA GLN A 54 2.62 5.01 -6.36
C GLN A 54 3.63 5.19 -5.23
N TYR A 55 4.59 4.26 -5.16
CA TYR A 55 5.69 4.31 -4.20
C TYR A 55 6.98 4.77 -4.89
N GLY A 56 7.75 5.61 -4.19
CA GLY A 56 9.08 6.04 -4.59
C GLY A 56 10.10 5.75 -3.52
N VAL A 57 11.34 5.48 -3.94
CA VAL A 57 12.50 5.38 -3.04
C VAL A 57 13.46 6.54 -3.34
N MET A 58 13.95 7.20 -2.29
CA MET A 58 14.83 8.36 -2.41
C MET A 58 16.01 8.21 -1.46
N ALA A 59 17.23 8.26 -2.01
CA ALA A 59 18.44 8.31 -1.19
C ALA A 59 18.60 9.70 -0.58
N VAL A 60 18.96 9.76 0.71
CA VAL A 60 19.19 11.03 1.42
C VAL A 60 20.44 11.71 0.86
N ASN A 61 20.36 13.03 0.66
CA ASN A 61 21.46 13.81 0.06
C ASN A 61 22.72 13.81 0.96
N PRO A 62 23.85 13.22 0.52
CA PRO A 62 25.07 13.12 1.32
C PRO A 62 25.84 14.44 1.46
N GLN A 63 25.63 15.41 0.56
CA GLN A 63 26.22 16.74 0.67
C GLN A 63 25.64 17.51 1.86
N LYS A 64 24.34 17.31 2.14
CA LYS A 64 23.64 17.90 3.29
C LYS A 64 23.84 17.07 4.56
N HIS A 65 23.89 15.75 4.44
CA HIS A 65 23.99 14.83 5.57
C HIS A 65 25.20 13.89 5.43
N LYS A 66 26.38 14.34 5.86
CA LYS A 66 27.65 13.62 5.65
C LYS A 66 27.73 12.22 6.29
N HIS A 67 26.88 11.93 7.29
CA HIS A 67 26.87 10.65 8.01
C HIS A 67 26.02 9.57 7.33
N VAL A 68 25.29 9.91 6.26
CA VAL A 68 24.40 8.95 5.59
C VAL A 68 25.19 7.94 4.78
N LYS A 69 24.69 6.71 4.79
CA LYS A 69 25.23 5.58 4.03
C LYS A 69 24.74 5.61 2.58
N TYR A 70 25.20 6.62 1.84
CA TYR A 70 24.68 6.89 0.49
C TYR A 70 24.95 5.74 -0.48
N LYS A 71 26.14 5.13 -0.40
CA LYS A 71 26.51 4.01 -1.26
C LYS A 71 25.55 2.83 -1.07
N GLU A 72 25.32 2.44 0.18
CA GLU A 72 24.42 1.34 0.55
C GLU A 72 22.95 1.67 0.24
N SER A 73 22.55 2.94 0.38
CA SER A 73 21.23 3.40 -0.06
C SER A 73 21.05 3.20 -1.56
N MET A 74 22.06 3.52 -2.35
CA MET A 74 22.03 3.32 -3.80
C MET A 74 22.07 1.85 -4.19
N GLU A 75 22.80 1.00 -3.46
CA GLU A 75 22.75 -0.45 -3.64
C GLU A 75 21.32 -0.99 -3.45
N PHE A 76 20.62 -0.52 -2.42
CA PHE A 76 19.22 -0.88 -2.18
C PHE A 76 18.27 -0.34 -3.27
N VAL A 77 18.44 0.93 -3.69
CA VAL A 77 17.65 1.52 -4.78
C VAL A 77 17.83 0.72 -6.08
N ASN A 78 19.08 0.39 -6.42
CA ASN A 78 19.39 -0.37 -7.63
C ASN A 78 18.81 -1.78 -7.59
N TRP A 79 18.85 -2.44 -6.42
CA TRP A 79 18.20 -3.73 -6.24
C TRP A 79 16.68 -3.63 -6.38
N LEU A 80 16.04 -2.62 -5.75
CA LEU A 80 14.60 -2.43 -5.81
C LEU A 80 14.09 -2.31 -7.26
N ILE A 81 14.81 -1.59 -8.12
CA ILE A 81 14.43 -1.38 -9.53
C ILE A 81 14.95 -2.49 -10.46
N SER A 82 15.77 -3.42 -9.97
CA SER A 82 16.27 -4.53 -10.79
C SER A 82 15.16 -5.53 -11.12
N LYS A 83 15.43 -6.42 -12.07
CA LYS A 83 14.50 -7.51 -12.42
C LYS A 83 14.19 -8.38 -11.19
N GLU A 84 15.19 -8.68 -10.39
CA GLU A 84 15.07 -9.48 -9.17
C GLU A 84 14.22 -8.77 -8.11
N GLY A 85 14.46 -7.48 -7.85
CA GLY A 85 13.67 -6.70 -6.89
C GLY A 85 12.22 -6.54 -7.33
N GLN A 86 11.98 -6.21 -8.60
CA GLN A 86 10.64 -6.10 -9.16
C GLN A 86 9.90 -7.45 -9.12
N GLN A 87 10.58 -8.57 -9.39
CA GLN A 87 10.00 -9.91 -9.25
C GLN A 87 9.67 -10.23 -7.80
N ALA A 88 10.55 -9.89 -6.85
CA ALA A 88 10.29 -10.07 -5.42
C ALA A 88 9.03 -9.30 -4.99
N ILE A 89 8.90 -8.02 -5.39
CA ILE A 89 7.74 -7.18 -5.11
C ILE A 89 6.45 -7.79 -5.68
N GLY A 90 6.45 -8.15 -6.98
CA GLY A 90 5.27 -8.73 -7.64
C GLY A 90 4.89 -10.12 -7.15
N SER A 91 5.83 -10.86 -6.56
CA SER A 91 5.59 -12.18 -5.96
C SER A 91 5.02 -12.12 -4.54
N PHE A 92 5.08 -10.96 -3.89
CA PHE A 92 4.59 -10.80 -2.52
C PHE A 92 3.06 -10.96 -2.47
N LYS A 93 2.61 -11.80 -1.53
CA LYS A 93 1.20 -12.14 -1.34
C LYS A 93 0.83 -12.07 0.13
N ASP A 94 -0.43 -11.78 0.39
CA ASP A 94 -0.98 -11.95 1.74
C ASP A 94 -1.09 -13.44 2.12
N LYS A 95 -1.52 -13.71 3.35
CA LYS A 95 -1.74 -15.06 3.88
C LYS A 95 -2.77 -15.89 3.09
N ASN A 96 -3.60 -15.26 2.29
CA ASN A 96 -4.65 -15.86 1.48
C ASN A 96 -4.24 -15.97 0.00
N GLY A 97 -3.00 -15.60 -0.36
CA GLY A 97 -2.48 -15.68 -1.72
C GLY A 97 -2.80 -14.49 -2.62
N ASN A 98 -3.39 -13.42 -2.09
CA ASN A 98 -3.75 -12.24 -2.88
C ASN A 98 -2.50 -11.39 -3.19
N PRO A 99 -2.33 -10.91 -4.43
CA PRO A 99 -1.28 -9.96 -4.76
C PRO A 99 -1.58 -8.59 -4.12
N LEU A 100 -0.53 -7.93 -3.63
CA LEU A 100 -0.65 -6.61 -2.99
C LEU A 100 0.01 -5.47 -3.77
N PHE A 101 1.04 -5.77 -4.55
CA PHE A 101 1.80 -4.76 -5.28
C PHE A 101 1.95 -5.15 -6.75
N ILE A 102 1.93 -4.13 -7.62
CA ILE A 102 2.19 -4.27 -9.05
C ILE A 102 3.49 -3.49 -9.33
N PRO A 103 4.62 -4.18 -9.57
CA PRO A 103 5.90 -3.53 -9.83
C PRO A 103 5.86 -2.74 -11.15
N ASN A 104 6.43 -1.53 -11.17
CA ASN A 104 6.44 -0.63 -12.32
C ASN A 104 7.70 0.25 -12.42
N ALA A 105 8.83 -0.17 -11.82
CA ALA A 105 10.08 0.55 -11.95
C ALA A 105 10.51 0.69 -13.41
N LYS A 106 11.19 1.80 -13.71
CA LYS A 106 11.74 2.12 -15.04
C LYS A 106 13.26 2.12 -15.01
#